data_AF-A0A2V9GLW2-F1
#
_entry.id   AF-A0A2V9GLW2-F1
#
_cell.length_a   1.000
_cell.length_b   1.000
_cell.length_c   1.000
_cell.angle_alpha   90.00
_cell.angle_beta   90.00
_cell.angle_gamma   90.00
#
_symmetry.space_group_name_H-M   'P 1'
#
loop_
_entity.id
_entity.type
_entity.pdbx_description
1 polymer ?
#
loop_
_entity_poly.entity_id
_entity_poly.type
_entity_poly.pdbx_seq_one_letter_code
_entity_poly.pdbx_strand_id
1 'polypeptide(L)'
;VTSYNGWQPNWSGSFDPSVDNFFVPYGSGPFPIQGPGTPYTGIGNVTRYNPKVRYFPSLNENMSLAKTIPIHERLQIDFRAEAFNIFNRVRFGTGATQLQDQNFGHLTSNADILNIPRQLQLALKLYF
;
A
#
# COMPACT_ATOMS: atom_id res chain seq x y z
N VAL A 1 -23.15 3.53 7.47
CA VAL A 1 -22.03 4.30 8.05
C VAL A 1 -22.61 5.48 8.82
N THR A 2 -22.16 5.74 10.05
CA THR A 2 -22.72 6.79 10.93
C THR A 2 -21.81 8.01 11.12
N SER A 3 -20.53 7.94 10.73
CA SER A 3 -19.56 9.03 10.89
C SER A 3 -18.40 8.92 9.91
N TYR A 4 -17.70 10.03 9.65
CA TYR A 4 -16.42 10.03 8.92
C TYR A 4 -15.21 9.72 9.83
N ASN A 5 -15.39 9.76 11.15
CA ASN A 5 -14.32 9.48 12.12
C ASN A 5 -14.40 8.04 12.62
N GLY A 6 -13.27 7.50 13.11
CA GLY A 6 -13.22 6.18 13.76
C GLY A 6 -13.29 4.98 12.81
N TRP A 7 -13.01 5.18 11.51
CA TRP A 7 -12.95 4.09 10.54
C TRP A 7 -11.71 3.21 10.72
N GLN A 8 -10.59 3.81 11.13
CA GLN A 8 -9.33 3.10 11.36
C GLN A 8 -9.13 2.90 12.87
N PRO A 9 -8.62 1.74 13.30
CA PRO A 9 -8.25 1.52 14.69
C PRO A 9 -7.01 2.35 15.05
N ASN A 10 -6.79 2.55 16.35
CA ASN A 10 -5.52 3.06 16.85
C ASN A 10 -4.58 1.87 17.06
N TRP A 11 -3.48 1.83 16.32
CA TRP A 11 -2.39 0.87 16.51
C TRP A 11 -1.20 1.57 17.18
N SER A 12 -0.47 0.84 18.03
CA SER A 12 0.72 1.36 18.71
C SER A 12 1.98 0.96 17.96
N GLY A 13 2.82 1.92 17.58
CA GLY A 13 4.09 1.62 16.92
C GLY A 13 3.95 1.43 15.41
N SER A 14 4.33 0.26 14.89
CA SER A 14 4.27 -0.09 13.46
C SER A 14 3.13 -1.06 13.17
N PHE A 15 2.45 -0.86 12.05
CA PHE A 15 1.37 -1.75 11.58
C PHE A 15 1.88 -3.17 11.28
N ASP A 16 1.26 -4.18 11.89
CA ASP A 16 1.50 -5.61 11.64
C ASP A 16 0.28 -6.22 10.90
N PRO A 17 0.40 -6.60 9.61
CA PRO A 17 -0.73 -7.13 8.84
C PRO A 17 -1.27 -8.48 9.33
N SER A 18 -0.56 -9.17 10.23
CA SER A 18 -1.02 -10.45 10.80
C SER A 18 -1.89 -10.29 12.06
N VAL A 19 -1.92 -9.08 12.63
CA VAL A 19 -2.64 -8.77 13.88
C VAL A 19 -3.53 -7.54 13.73
N ASP A 20 -3.03 -6.50 13.07
CA ASP A 20 -3.69 -5.22 12.92
C ASP A 20 -4.61 -5.17 11.69
N ASN A 21 -5.76 -4.54 11.86
CA ASN A 21 -6.69 -4.24 10.77
C ASN A 21 -6.53 -2.80 10.29
N PHE A 22 -6.75 -2.58 8.99
CA PHE A 22 -6.84 -1.22 8.45
C PHE A 22 -8.14 -0.53 8.85
N PHE A 23 -9.27 -1.25 8.82
CA PHE A 23 -10.56 -0.75 9.29
C PHE A 23 -10.98 -1.39 10.62
N VAL A 24 -11.79 -0.68 11.40
CA VAL A 24 -12.49 -1.30 12.53
C VAL A 24 -13.51 -2.32 12.00
N PRO A 25 -13.77 -3.42 12.73
CA PRO A 25 -14.66 -4.48 12.27
C PRO A 25 -16.07 -3.99 11.92
N TYR A 26 -16.71 -4.63 10.95
CA TYR A 26 -18.14 -4.42 10.69
C TYR A 26 -18.98 -4.74 11.94
N GLY A 27 -20.00 -3.91 12.18
CA GLY A 27 -20.79 -3.95 13.41
C GLY A 27 -20.18 -3.14 14.56
N SER A 28 -19.03 -2.51 14.37
CA SER A 28 -18.37 -1.66 15.36
C SER A 28 -18.17 -0.22 14.86
N GLY A 29 -18.01 0.72 15.80
CA GLY A 29 -17.70 2.12 15.52
C GLY A 29 -18.67 2.75 14.50
N PRO A 30 -18.18 3.31 13.38
CA PRO A 30 -19.00 3.98 12.37
C PRO A 30 -19.75 3.01 11.44
N PHE A 31 -19.57 1.69 11.59
CA PHE A 31 -20.15 0.66 10.72
C PHE A 31 -21.23 -0.16 11.46
N PRO A 32 -22.48 0.32 11.52
CA PRO A 32 -23.54 -0.40 12.22
C PRO A 32 -23.94 -1.68 11.49
N ILE A 33 -24.42 -2.68 12.25
CA ILE A 33 -25.01 -3.90 11.69
C ILE A 33 -26.28 -3.53 10.90
N GLN A 34 -26.32 -3.95 9.65
CA GLN A 34 -27.49 -3.88 8.77
C GLN A 34 -28.36 -5.13 9.04
N GLY A 35 -29.64 -4.91 9.30
CA GLY A 35 -30.58 -5.97 9.68
C GLY A 35 -32.03 -5.55 9.44
N PRO A 36 -33.00 -6.32 9.97
CA PRO A 36 -34.44 -6.08 9.71
C PRO A 36 -34.93 -4.67 10.11
N GLY A 37 -34.21 -3.97 10.99
CA GLY A 37 -34.50 -2.60 11.42
C GLY A 37 -33.76 -1.48 10.67
N THR A 38 -32.86 -1.80 9.72
CA THR A 38 -32.19 -0.78 8.90
C THR A 38 -33.00 -0.53 7.62
N PRO A 39 -33.50 0.69 7.37
CA PRO A 39 -34.32 0.97 6.19
C PRO A 39 -33.55 0.68 4.89
N TYR A 40 -34.03 -0.28 4.11
CA TYR A 40 -33.49 -0.60 2.78
C TYR A 40 -33.61 0.57 1.78
N THR A 41 -34.53 1.49 2.05
CA THR A 41 -34.84 2.67 1.21
C THR A 41 -34.34 3.99 1.81
N GLY A 42 -33.63 3.94 2.94
CA GLY A 42 -33.07 5.13 3.58
C GLY A 42 -31.83 5.63 2.84
N ILE A 43 -31.87 6.87 2.36
CA ILE A 43 -30.68 7.53 1.82
C ILE A 43 -29.79 7.95 2.99
N GLY A 44 -28.54 7.48 3.00
CA GLY A 44 -27.55 7.90 3.99
C GLY A 44 -27.12 9.36 3.80
N ASN A 45 -26.67 10.01 4.86
CA ASN A 45 -26.16 11.39 4.85
C ASN A 45 -24.63 11.49 4.66
N VAL A 46 -23.96 10.35 4.45
CA VAL A 46 -22.52 10.29 4.17
C VAL A 46 -22.25 10.41 2.67
N THR A 47 -21.11 11.00 2.32
CA THR A 47 -20.61 11.02 0.94
C THR A 47 -20.22 9.62 0.49
N ARG A 48 -20.17 9.41 -0.83
CA ARG A 48 -19.71 8.14 -1.43
C ARG A 48 -18.33 7.70 -0.92
N TYR A 49 -17.43 8.66 -0.71
CA TYR A 49 -16.09 8.41 -0.17
C TYR A 49 -15.89 9.21 1.12
N ASN A 50 -15.23 8.60 2.11
CA ASN A 50 -14.86 9.28 3.34
C ASN A 50 -13.65 10.21 3.08
N PRO A 51 -13.77 11.54 3.25
CA PRO A 51 -12.65 12.47 2.98
C PRO A 51 -11.54 12.43 4.04
N LYS A 52 -11.76 11.79 5.19
CA LYS A 52 -10.83 11.78 6.32
C LYS A 52 -9.91 10.56 6.36
N VAL A 53 -10.36 9.41 5.87
CA VAL A 53 -9.55 8.19 5.84
C VAL A 53 -8.51 8.31 4.73
N ARG A 54 -7.27 7.96 5.05
CA ARG A 54 -6.16 7.95 4.10
C ARG A 54 -5.48 6.58 4.10
N TYR A 55 -4.93 6.22 2.96
CA TYR A 55 -3.98 5.11 2.86
C TYR A 55 -2.73 5.39 3.71
N PHE A 56 -1.97 4.33 3.98
CA PHE A 56 -0.61 4.48 4.50
C PHE A 56 0.26 5.37 3.61
N PRO A 57 1.30 6.02 4.17
CA PRO A 57 2.26 6.79 3.39
C PRO A 57 2.84 5.98 2.22
N SER A 58 2.78 6.56 1.01
CA SER A 58 3.28 5.91 -0.21
C SER A 58 4.78 6.16 -0.40
N LEU A 59 5.60 5.58 0.46
CA LEU A 59 7.06 5.72 0.42
C LEU A 59 7.68 4.70 -0.55
N ASN A 60 8.40 5.19 -1.57
CA ASN A 60 9.14 4.36 -2.51
C ASN A 60 10.30 5.14 -3.13
N GLU A 61 11.52 4.65 -2.95
CA GLU A 61 12.73 5.31 -3.42
C GLU A 61 13.47 4.42 -4.44
N ASN A 62 13.66 4.96 -5.64
CA ASN A 62 14.37 4.30 -6.74
C ASN A 62 15.63 5.11 -7.09
N MET A 63 16.75 4.43 -7.30
CA MET A 63 18.05 5.04 -7.56
C MET A 63 18.73 4.36 -8.74
N SER A 64 19.46 5.15 -9.53
CA SER A 64 20.26 4.65 -10.66
C SER A 64 21.62 5.34 -10.64
N LEU A 65 22.67 4.55 -10.85
CA LEU A 65 24.04 5.01 -11.03
C LEU A 65 24.56 4.47 -12.36
N ALA A 66 25.07 5.34 -13.22
CA ALA A 66 25.70 4.95 -14.47
C ALA A 66 27.07 5.61 -14.59
N LYS A 67 28.05 4.86 -15.09
CA LYS A 67 29.41 5.36 -15.31
C LYS A 67 30.04 4.68 -16.52
N THR A 68 30.56 5.51 -17.43
CA THR A 68 31.45 5.06 -18.50
C THR A 68 32.88 5.06 -17.97
N ILE A 69 33.58 3.94 -18.18
CA ILE A 69 34.96 3.70 -17.76
C ILE A 69 35.78 3.50 -19.05
N PRO A 70 36.62 4.49 -19.45
CA PRO A 70 37.53 4.30 -20.56
C PRO A 70 38.63 3.31 -20.16
N ILE A 71 38.89 2.30 -20.99
CA ILE A 71 40.00 1.35 -20.77
C ILE A 71 41.21 1.80 -21.59
N HIS A 72 41.10 1.76 -22.93
CA HIS A 72 42.18 2.13 -23.85
C HIS A 72 41.65 2.41 -25.25
N GLU A 73 42.10 3.49 -25.90
CA GLU A 73 41.65 3.87 -27.26
C GLU A 73 40.12 3.88 -27.41
N ARG A 74 39.58 3.08 -28.34
CA ARG A 74 38.14 2.91 -28.61
C ARG A 74 37.44 1.94 -27.64
N LEU A 75 38.19 1.26 -26.77
CA LEU A 75 37.68 0.31 -25.79
C LEU A 75 37.17 1.06 -24.55
N GLN A 76 35.85 1.06 -24.36
CA GLN A 76 35.19 1.64 -23.19
C GLN A 76 34.11 0.70 -22.65
N ILE A 77 33.87 0.79 -21.34
CA ILE A 77 32.82 0.05 -20.64
C ILE A 77 31.78 1.02 -20.10
N ASP A 78 30.51 0.78 -20.40
CA ASP A 78 29.40 1.40 -19.67
C ASP A 78 28.93 0.44 -18.57
N PHE A 79 29.02 0.90 -17.32
CA PHE A 79 28.45 0.21 -16.16
C PHE A 79 27.21 0.96 -15.67
N ARG A 80 26.13 0.23 -15.41
CA ARG A 80 24.90 0.77 -14.84
C ARG A 80 24.42 -0.13 -13.70
N ALA A 81 24.06 0.51 -12.59
CA ALA A 81 23.45 -0.11 -11.44
C ALA A 81 22.12 0.59 -11.13
N GLU A 82 21.05 -0.17 -11.02
CA GLU A 82 19.71 0.31 -10.67
C GLU A 82 19.21 -0.38 -9.42
N ALA A 83 18.56 0.39 -8.55
CA ALA A 83 17.91 -0.09 -7.34
C ALA A 83 16.48 0.45 -7.30
N PHE A 84 15.51 -0.45 -7.31
CA PHE A 84 14.11 -0.15 -7.09
C PHE A 84 13.72 -0.50 -5.66
N ASN A 85 12.98 0.37 -4.99
CA ASN A 85 12.66 0.26 -3.57
C ASN A 85 13.93 0.03 -2.72
N ILE A 86 14.91 0.93 -2.83
CA ILE A 86 16.26 0.72 -2.26
C ILE A 86 16.25 0.48 -0.74
N PHE A 87 15.31 1.11 -0.02
CA PHE A 87 15.13 0.95 1.42
C PHE A 87 14.25 -0.25 1.80
N ASN A 88 13.79 -1.05 0.83
CA ASN A 88 12.95 -2.23 1.03
C ASN A 88 11.71 -1.93 1.89
N ARG A 89 11.01 -0.83 1.59
CA ARG A 89 9.78 -0.44 2.29
C ARG A 89 8.63 -1.31 1.80
N VAL A 90 7.69 -1.62 2.69
CA VAL A 90 6.43 -2.28 2.34
C VAL A 90 5.31 -1.25 2.35
N ARG A 91 4.51 -1.22 1.29
CA ARG A 91 3.34 -0.36 1.18
C ARG A 91 2.08 -1.21 1.29
N PHE A 92 1.45 -1.15 2.44
CA PHE A 92 0.19 -1.85 2.69
C PHE A 92 -0.99 -1.14 2.01
N GLY A 93 -1.95 -1.95 1.55
CA GLY A 93 -3.26 -1.53 1.11
C GLY A 93 -4.24 -1.45 2.28
N THR A 94 -5.52 -1.69 1.98
CA THR A 94 -6.61 -1.59 2.98
C THR A 94 -7.36 -2.89 3.22
N GLY A 95 -7.01 -3.96 2.48
CA GLY A 95 -7.79 -5.20 2.45
C GLY A 95 -9.14 -5.00 1.74
N ALA A 96 -10.12 -5.84 2.07
CA ALA A 96 -11.46 -5.72 1.51
C ALA A 96 -12.15 -4.44 2.00
N THR A 97 -12.78 -3.71 1.09
CA THR A 97 -13.48 -2.44 1.38
C THR A 97 -15.01 -2.59 1.40
N GLN A 98 -15.52 -3.80 1.16
CA GLN A 98 -16.93 -4.11 1.21
C GLN A 98 -17.34 -4.42 2.66
N LEU A 99 -18.31 -3.68 3.20
CA LEU A 99 -18.67 -3.72 4.63
C LEU A 99 -19.09 -5.11 5.15
N GLN A 100 -19.70 -5.95 4.31
CA GLN A 100 -20.17 -7.28 4.70
C GLN A 100 -19.17 -8.39 4.34
N ASP A 101 -17.99 -8.03 3.83
CA ASP A 101 -16.92 -9.00 3.58
C ASP A 101 -16.37 -9.49 4.92
N GLN A 102 -16.16 -10.81 5.04
CA GLN A 102 -15.56 -11.41 6.22
C GLN A 102 -14.13 -10.90 6.47
N ASN A 103 -13.44 -10.45 5.41
CA ASN A 103 -12.09 -9.88 5.46
C ASN A 103 -12.09 -8.34 5.40
N PHE A 104 -13.21 -7.69 5.74
CA PHE A 104 -13.30 -6.22 5.71
C PHE A 104 -12.18 -5.57 6.53
N GLY A 105 -11.35 -4.76 5.88
CA GLY A 105 -10.21 -4.09 6.50
C GLY A 105 -9.04 -4.99 6.90
N HIS A 106 -9.11 -6.29 6.64
CA HIS A 106 -8.08 -7.27 6.98
C HIS A 106 -7.24 -7.59 5.74
N LEU A 107 -5.92 -7.52 5.88
CA LEU A 107 -4.99 -7.85 4.80
C LEU A 107 -4.75 -9.36 4.81
N THR A 108 -5.02 -10.03 3.69
CA THR A 108 -5.05 -11.51 3.62
C THR A 108 -3.99 -12.07 2.69
N SER A 109 -3.43 -11.27 1.80
CA SER A 109 -2.51 -11.78 0.79
C SER A 109 -1.50 -10.74 0.30
N ASN A 110 -0.53 -11.20 -0.48
CA ASN A 110 0.41 -10.33 -1.20
C ASN A 110 -0.29 -9.36 -2.16
N ALA A 111 -1.54 -9.61 -2.58
CA ALA A 111 -2.30 -8.67 -3.39
C ALA A 111 -2.64 -7.38 -2.62
N ASP A 112 -2.61 -7.42 -1.29
CA ASP A 112 -2.81 -6.24 -0.44
C ASP A 112 -1.52 -5.43 -0.26
N ILE A 113 -0.40 -5.87 -0.86
CA ILE A 113 0.85 -5.12 -0.91
C ILE A 113 0.88 -4.33 -2.22
N LEU A 114 0.96 -3.01 -2.11
CA LEU A 114 0.83 -2.07 -3.22
C LEU A 114 2.15 -1.73 -3.91
N ASN A 115 3.23 -2.41 -3.55
CA ASN A 115 4.55 -2.19 -4.13
C ASN A 115 5.33 -3.50 -4.33
N ILE A 116 6.39 -3.41 -5.12
CA ILE A 116 7.29 -4.54 -5.38
C ILE A 116 8.39 -4.54 -4.31
N PRO A 117 8.87 -5.74 -3.87
CA PRO A 117 10.06 -5.86 -3.04
C PRO A 117 11.29 -5.20 -3.69
N ARG A 118 12.35 -4.97 -2.90
CA ARG A 118 13.59 -4.39 -3.43
C ARG A 118 14.15 -5.20 -4.58
N GLN A 119 14.43 -4.52 -5.70
CA GLN A 119 15.07 -5.12 -6.87
C GLN A 119 16.36 -4.36 -7.19
N LEU A 120 17.42 -5.11 -7.47
CA LEU A 120 18.71 -4.57 -7.90
C LEU A 120 19.02 -5.13 -9.28
N GLN A 121 19.42 -4.26 -10.20
CA GLN A 121 19.79 -4.64 -11.57
C GLN A 121 21.15 -4.07 -11.91
N LEU A 122 21.99 -4.89 -12.54
CA LEU A 122 23.32 -4.51 -13.00
C LEU A 122 23.39 -4.75 -14.51
N ALA A 123 23.92 -3.78 -15.23
CA ALA A 123 24.16 -3.88 -16.66
C ALA A 123 25.59 -3.46 -16.98
N LEU A 124 26.19 -4.20 -17.90
CA LEU A 124 27.52 -3.95 -18.42
C LEU A 124 27.45 -3.95 -19.94
N LYS A 125 28.01 -2.94 -20.58
CA LYS A 125 28.13 -2.87 -22.04
C LYS A 125 29.55 -2.52 -22.44
N LEU A 126 30.11 -3.31 -23.34
CA LEU A 126 31.44 -3.11 -23.90
C LEU A 126 31.32 -2.48 -25.29
N TYR A 127 32.16 -1.48 -25.56
CA TYR A 127 32.35 -0.89 -26.88
C TYR A 127 33.78 -1.16 -27.33
N PHE A 128 33.96 -1.53 -28.59
CA PHE A 128 35.24 -1.94 -29.17
C PHE A 128 35.38 -1.46 -30.61
#